data_AF-A0A6P6RMZ1-F1
#
_entry.id   AF-A0A6P6RMZ1-F1
#
_cell.length_a   1.000
_cell.length_b   1.000
_cell.length_c   1.000
_cell.angle_alpha   90.00
_cell.angle_beta   90.00
_cell.angle_gamma   90.00
#
_symmetry.space_group_name_H-M   'P 1'
#
loop_
_entity.id
_entity.type
_entity.pdbx_description
1 polymer ?
#
loop_
_entity_poly.entity_id
_entity_poly.type
_entity_poly.pdbx_seq_one_letter_code
_entity_poly.pdbx_strand_id
1 'polypeptide(L)'
;MWEFPRTRYADSNGSGASEETEIAVNIGGVKHILHGDVLNRYPETRLAELVNRATDSTHEDLCTLCDDYDDLKREFYFDRDPEAFKCILELYYYGEIHIKRGICPMRFMREMDYWEIDEEYLDECCISSLNEVQTELAEIAEKVKTILDDLEDDVRVTRGQKCQAFLWKLMEKPESSLASRIIAVVSFALILLSSVVMCVGTIPELQVQDAQGNLVEHPTLESIETACIIWFTVEYILRFLSSSNQLRFVFSFMNIIDFLAIMPFYVVLILTHLGTAIMELANVQQAVQALRIMRIARIFKLARHSAGLQTLTFALKSSLKELGLLLMYMSVGIFLFSALGYTLEQNHPETMFTSIPQSFWWAIITMTTVGYGDIYPKTTLGRCNAAVSFLCGVIAIALPIHPIINNFVIVYSKQRVLETAAKHEIELMALRAKEEAQECPEAGRTASAGSSSVWDSAAVSATKSDTHIPLLGDQTNVSKGPPAHKFSNNYSTE
;
A
#
# COMPACT_ATOMS: atom_id res chain seq x y z
N MET A 1 -17.28 36.63 19.55
CA MET A 1 -18.62 36.14 19.94
C MET A 1 -18.55 34.61 19.98
N TRP A 2 -17.82 34.08 20.95
CA TRP A 2 -17.77 32.66 21.29
C TRP A 2 -17.49 32.64 22.78
N GLU A 3 -18.57 32.71 23.56
CA GLU A 3 -18.53 32.39 24.98
C GLU A 3 -18.35 30.88 25.08
N PHE A 4 -17.24 30.45 25.69
CA PHE A 4 -17.08 29.05 26.10
C PHE A 4 -18.23 28.70 27.05
N PRO A 5 -18.96 27.59 26.85
CA PRO A 5 -19.90 27.11 27.83
C PRO A 5 -19.12 26.65 29.06
N ARG A 6 -19.07 27.49 30.09
CA ARG A 6 -18.76 27.03 31.45
C ARG A 6 -19.98 26.26 31.96
N THR A 7 -19.94 24.94 31.89
CA THR A 7 -20.71 24.04 32.77
C THR A 7 -19.99 22.69 32.75
N ARG A 8 -19.60 22.09 33.88
CA ARG A 8 -20.50 21.67 34.94
C ARG A 8 -19.69 21.55 36.25
N TYR A 9 -19.64 22.62 37.06
CA TYR A 9 -19.41 22.44 38.49
C TYR A 9 -20.62 21.65 39.01
N ALA A 10 -20.43 20.38 39.34
CA ALA A 10 -21.40 19.66 40.12
C ALA A 10 -21.38 20.28 41.52
N ASP A 11 -22.41 21.06 41.86
CA ASP A 11 -22.67 21.51 43.22
C ASP A 11 -22.90 20.29 44.10
N SER A 12 -21.85 19.78 44.73
CA SER A 12 -21.94 18.88 45.87
C SER A 12 -22.21 19.71 47.13
N ASN A 13 -23.44 20.20 47.24
CA ASN A 13 -23.94 20.82 48.46
C ASN A 13 -24.52 19.72 49.37
N GLY A 14 -23.69 19.17 50.26
CA GLY A 14 -24.15 18.18 51.23
C GLY A 14 -23.04 17.52 52.07
N SER A 15 -22.89 18.01 53.30
CA SER A 15 -22.13 17.46 54.44
C SER A 15 -20.69 17.98 54.62
N GLY A 16 -20.52 18.78 55.66
CA GLY A 16 -19.23 19.17 56.18
C GLY A 16 -18.64 18.02 56.97
N ALA A 17 -17.75 17.25 56.33
CA ALA A 17 -16.68 16.44 56.92
C ALA A 17 -15.98 15.64 55.81
N SER A 18 -15.14 16.29 55.01
CA SER A 18 -14.06 15.59 54.31
C SER A 18 -12.91 16.59 54.21
N GLU A 19 -12.10 16.61 55.26
CA GLU A 19 -10.78 17.25 55.20
C GLU A 19 -9.99 16.63 54.02
N GLU A 20 -9.20 17.47 53.36
CA GLU A 20 -8.40 17.21 52.17
C GLU A 20 -7.62 15.88 52.28
N THR A 21 -8.18 14.79 51.74
CA THR A 21 -7.49 13.50 51.71
C THR A 21 -6.50 13.52 50.56
N GLU A 22 -5.23 13.79 50.88
CA GLU A 22 -4.13 13.77 49.93
C GLU A 22 -3.52 12.37 49.87
N ILE A 23 -3.29 11.88 48.66
CA ILE A 23 -2.51 10.65 48.42
C ILE A 23 -1.27 10.96 47.59
N ALA A 24 -0.14 10.35 47.96
CA ALA A 24 1.08 10.40 47.17
C ALA A 24 1.17 9.15 46.30
N VAL A 25 1.31 9.35 44.99
CA VAL A 25 1.40 8.27 44.00
C VAL A 25 2.71 8.39 43.24
N ASN A 26 3.43 7.30 43.08
CA ASN A 26 4.70 7.20 42.39
C ASN A 26 4.54 6.31 41.14
N ILE A 27 4.53 6.93 39.97
CA ILE A 27 4.37 6.24 38.69
C ILE A 27 5.73 6.12 38.02
N GLY A 28 6.28 4.91 37.94
CA GLY A 28 7.54 4.66 37.25
C GLY A 28 8.72 5.50 37.77
N GLY A 29 8.68 5.91 39.05
CA GLY A 29 9.67 6.77 39.68
C GLY A 29 9.32 8.26 39.74
N VAL A 30 8.19 8.69 39.14
CA VAL A 30 7.72 10.08 39.18
C VAL A 30 6.62 10.23 40.23
N LYS A 31 6.87 11.10 41.21
CA LYS A 31 5.94 11.37 42.32
C LYS A 31 4.90 12.42 41.95
N HIS A 32 3.64 12.09 42.20
CA HIS A 32 2.46 12.94 42.06
C HIS A 32 1.73 13.01 43.41
N ILE A 33 1.20 14.18 43.75
CA ILE A 33 0.33 14.39 44.91
C ILE A 33 -1.06 14.68 44.35
N LEU A 34 -2.03 13.86 44.74
CA LEU A 34 -3.39 13.92 44.21
C LEU A 34 -4.37 14.12 45.38
N HIS A 35 -5.44 14.87 45.12
CA HIS A 35 -6.45 15.18 46.13
C HIS A 35 -7.72 14.36 45.89
N GLY A 36 -8.27 13.81 46.96
CA GLY A 36 -9.44 12.93 46.90
C GLY A 36 -10.69 13.58 46.34
N ASP A 37 -10.89 14.89 46.52
CA ASP A 37 -12.00 15.66 45.96
C ASP A 37 -11.97 15.72 44.42
N VAL A 38 -10.76 15.79 43.85
CA VAL A 38 -10.54 15.78 42.40
C VAL A 38 -10.72 14.37 41.83
N LEU A 39 -10.19 13.36 42.52
CA LEU A 39 -10.30 11.96 42.09
C LEU A 39 -11.73 11.43 42.17
N ASN A 40 -12.47 11.76 43.23
CA ASN A 40 -13.87 11.34 43.43
C ASN A 40 -14.88 11.98 42.47
N ARG A 41 -14.45 12.87 41.55
CA ARG A 41 -15.27 13.28 40.39
C ARG A 41 -15.58 12.10 39.46
N TYR A 42 -14.70 11.10 39.43
CA TYR A 42 -14.81 9.88 38.63
C TYR A 42 -14.64 8.66 39.55
N PRO A 43 -15.67 8.31 40.34
CA PRO A 43 -15.56 7.33 41.42
C PRO A 43 -15.31 5.89 40.93
N GLU A 44 -15.65 5.59 39.68
CA GLU A 44 -15.45 4.29 39.03
C GLU A 44 -13.99 4.02 38.65
N THR A 45 -13.11 5.01 38.78
CA THR A 45 -11.70 4.88 38.39
C THR A 45 -10.85 4.29 39.49
N ARG A 46 -9.79 3.56 39.11
CA ARG A 46 -8.86 2.92 40.06
C ARG A 46 -8.26 3.90 41.08
N LEU A 47 -7.94 5.13 40.67
CA LEU A 47 -7.38 6.13 41.58
C LEU A 47 -8.40 6.63 42.61
N ALA A 48 -9.67 6.77 42.23
CA ALA A 48 -10.73 7.14 43.16
C ALA A 48 -10.99 6.00 44.17
N GLU A 49 -11.01 4.76 43.69
CA GLU A 49 -11.11 3.59 44.55
C GLU A 49 -9.93 3.50 45.53
N LEU A 50 -8.71 3.75 45.06
CA LEU A 50 -7.51 3.79 45.89
C LEU A 50 -7.63 4.81 47.03
N VAL A 51 -8.09 6.04 46.75
CA VAL A 51 -8.30 7.06 47.80
C VAL A 51 -9.33 6.60 48.82
N ASN A 52 -10.47 6.11 48.36
CA ASN A 52 -11.59 5.75 49.23
C ASN A 52 -11.23 4.54 50.13
N ARG A 53 -10.45 3.59 49.62
CA ARG A 53 -9.97 2.45 50.42
C ARG A 53 -8.78 2.79 51.31
N ALA A 54 -7.93 3.74 50.93
CA ALA A 54 -6.84 4.21 51.77
C ALA A 54 -7.34 4.87 53.06
N THR A 55 -8.55 5.44 53.06
CA THR A 55 -9.22 5.97 54.26
C THR A 55 -9.83 4.89 55.15
N ASP A 56 -10.27 3.77 54.59
CA ASP A 56 -10.93 2.65 55.29
C ASP A 56 -9.93 1.53 55.68
N SER A 57 -8.84 1.92 56.34
CA SER A 57 -7.94 1.15 57.22
C SER A 57 -7.88 -0.41 57.16
N THR A 58 -7.73 -1.02 55.98
CA THR A 58 -7.33 -2.44 55.85
C THR A 58 -6.27 -2.62 54.76
N HIS A 59 -5.06 -3.00 55.17
CA HIS A 59 -3.86 -3.07 54.31
C HIS A 59 -3.87 -4.24 53.31
N GLU A 60 -4.66 -5.30 53.55
CA GLU A 60 -4.68 -6.49 52.67
C GLU A 60 -5.35 -6.24 51.31
N ASP A 61 -6.29 -5.29 51.23
CA ASP A 61 -6.98 -4.99 49.97
C ASP A 61 -6.21 -3.99 49.08
N LEU A 62 -5.28 -3.20 49.63
CA LEU A 62 -4.51 -2.19 48.90
C LEU A 62 -3.50 -2.78 47.90
N CYS A 63 -3.00 -3.99 48.17
CA CYS A 63 -2.08 -4.73 47.28
C CYS A 63 -2.74 -5.15 45.96
N THR A 64 -4.07 -5.05 45.85
CA THR A 64 -4.79 -5.33 44.59
C THR A 64 -4.85 -4.10 43.67
N LEU A 65 -4.68 -2.89 44.22
CA LEU A 65 -4.85 -1.62 43.52
C LEU A 65 -3.54 -0.93 43.19
N CYS A 66 -2.42 -1.32 43.80
CA CYS A 66 -1.08 -0.79 43.53
C CYS A 66 -0.05 -1.92 43.50
N ASP A 67 1.10 -1.68 42.85
CA ASP A 67 2.15 -2.69 42.72
C ASP A 67 3.00 -2.80 44.00
N ASP A 68 3.19 -1.69 44.70
CA ASP A 68 3.86 -1.63 46.01
C ASP A 68 3.39 -0.41 46.82
N TYR A 69 3.56 -0.44 48.14
CA TYR A 69 3.24 0.68 49.04
C TYR A 69 4.34 0.90 50.07
N ASP A 70 4.93 2.10 50.08
CA ASP A 70 5.96 2.47 51.04
C ASP A 70 5.33 3.16 52.26
N ASP A 71 5.20 2.42 53.37
CA ASP A 71 4.66 2.90 54.65
C ASP A 71 5.42 4.12 55.21
N LEU A 72 6.73 4.21 54.98
CA LEU A 72 7.57 5.29 55.52
C LEU A 72 7.33 6.60 54.76
N LYS A 73 7.23 6.52 53.43
CA LYS A 73 6.98 7.68 52.56
C LYS A 73 5.48 7.95 52.34
N ARG A 74 4.61 7.05 52.80
CA ARG A 74 3.16 7.03 52.56
C ARG A 74 2.84 7.23 51.08
N GLU A 75 3.53 6.50 50.21
CA GLU A 75 3.40 6.62 48.76
C GLU A 75 3.04 5.27 48.12
N PHE A 76 2.08 5.30 47.20
CA PHE A 76 1.67 4.15 46.39
C PHE A 76 2.49 4.09 45.12
N TYR A 77 3.11 2.96 44.83
CA TYR A 77 3.95 2.76 43.66
C TYR A 77 3.24 1.97 42.56
N PHE A 78 3.48 2.39 41.32
CA PHE A 78 2.97 1.78 40.11
C PHE A 78 4.10 1.66 39.09
N ASP A 79 4.40 0.45 38.63
CA ASP A 79 5.40 0.19 37.57
C ASP A 79 4.78 0.42 36.19
N ARG A 80 4.41 1.69 35.95
CA ARG A 80 3.70 2.15 34.74
C ARG A 80 4.42 3.34 34.11
N ASP A 81 4.06 3.65 32.87
CA ASP A 81 4.69 4.73 32.12
C ASP A 81 4.25 6.11 32.64
N PRO A 82 5.18 6.94 33.19
CA PRO A 82 4.82 8.23 33.77
C PRO A 82 4.35 9.25 32.73
N GLU A 83 4.72 9.08 31.46
CA GLU A 83 4.30 10.01 30.41
C GLU A 83 2.86 9.76 29.98
N ALA A 84 2.45 8.49 29.85
CA ALA A 84 1.05 8.13 29.64
C ALA A 84 0.17 8.54 30.82
N PHE A 85 0.64 8.39 32.06
CA PHE A 85 -0.13 8.79 33.24
C PHE A 85 -0.48 10.28 33.29
N LYS A 86 0.36 11.15 32.72
CA LYS A 86 0.04 12.59 32.63
C LYS A 86 -1.24 12.84 31.83
N CYS A 87 -1.46 12.10 30.75
CA CYS A 87 -2.69 12.17 29.97
C CYS A 87 -3.90 11.62 30.75
N ILE A 88 -3.70 10.59 31.56
CA ILE A 88 -4.75 10.05 32.44
C ILE A 88 -5.19 11.09 33.48
N LEU A 89 -4.23 11.85 34.03
CA LEU A 89 -4.55 12.94 34.96
C LEU A 89 -5.40 14.04 34.34
N GLU A 90 -5.30 14.29 33.03
CA GLU A 90 -6.08 15.32 32.35
C GLU A 90 -7.60 15.10 32.50
N LEU A 91 -8.05 13.84 32.60
CA LEU A 91 -9.45 13.52 32.89
C LEU A 91 -9.96 14.22 34.15
N TYR A 92 -9.21 14.15 35.24
CA TYR A 92 -9.69 14.66 36.53
C TYR A 92 -9.72 16.20 36.58
N TYR A 93 -8.87 16.86 35.78
CA TYR A 93 -8.78 18.31 35.74
C TYR A 93 -9.66 18.95 34.66
N TYR A 94 -9.75 18.35 33.48
CA TYR A 94 -10.38 18.92 32.29
C TYR A 94 -11.63 18.15 31.85
N GLY A 95 -11.77 16.89 32.26
CA GLY A 95 -12.92 16.04 31.93
C GLY A 95 -12.83 15.32 30.58
N GLU A 96 -11.70 15.46 29.90
CA GLU A 96 -11.39 14.86 28.60
C GLU A 96 -9.92 14.42 28.58
N ILE A 97 -9.61 13.40 27.77
CA ILE A 97 -8.26 12.85 27.63
C ILE A 97 -7.76 13.07 26.20
N HIS A 98 -6.53 13.54 26.08
CA HIS A 98 -5.80 13.56 24.81
C HIS A 98 -4.55 12.70 24.87
N ILE A 99 -4.35 11.88 23.84
CA ILE A 99 -3.14 11.07 23.69
C ILE A 99 -1.98 11.95 23.25
N LYS A 100 -0.93 12.03 24.06
CA LYS A 100 0.28 12.78 23.70
C LYS A 100 0.99 12.16 22.48
N ARG A 101 1.47 13.03 21.59
CA ARG A 101 2.28 12.61 20.43
C ARG A 101 3.51 11.81 20.87
N GLY A 102 3.70 10.65 20.24
CA GLY A 102 4.81 9.72 20.53
C GLY A 102 4.40 8.51 21.37
N ILE A 103 3.22 8.54 22.01
CA ILE A 103 2.65 7.37 22.68
C ILE A 103 1.85 6.57 21.64
N CYS A 104 2.08 5.26 21.57
CA CYS A 104 1.29 4.37 20.70
C CYS A 104 -0.16 4.33 21.22
N PRO A 105 -1.19 4.62 20.37
CA PRO A 105 -2.59 4.62 20.80
C PRO A 105 -3.01 3.30 21.45
N MET A 106 -2.62 2.15 20.88
CA MET A 106 -2.94 0.83 21.45
C MET A 106 -2.29 0.59 22.82
N ARG A 107 -1.09 1.14 23.06
CA ARG A 107 -0.45 1.05 24.38
C ARG A 107 -1.18 1.95 25.37
N PHE A 108 -1.61 3.13 24.93
CA PHE A 108 -2.36 4.06 25.76
C PHE A 108 -3.73 3.49 26.17
N MET A 109 -4.42 2.76 25.28
CA MET A 109 -5.66 2.07 25.65
C MET A 109 -5.44 1.08 26.81
N ARG A 110 -4.33 0.34 26.82
CA ARG A 110 -3.97 -0.53 27.96
C ARG A 110 -3.66 0.23 29.25
N GLU A 111 -3.28 1.50 29.15
CA GLU A 111 -3.17 2.38 30.31
C GLU A 111 -4.57 2.79 30.78
N MET A 112 -5.45 3.24 29.89
CA MET A 112 -6.84 3.57 30.23
C MET A 112 -7.57 2.39 30.88
N ASP A 113 -7.44 1.19 30.31
CA ASP A 113 -8.01 -0.05 30.86
C ASP A 113 -7.45 -0.35 32.26
N TYR A 114 -6.15 -0.15 32.47
CA TYR A 114 -5.52 -0.38 33.78
C TYR A 114 -5.99 0.62 34.83
N TRP A 115 -6.24 1.87 34.43
CA TRP A 115 -6.77 2.91 35.32
C TRP A 115 -8.30 2.87 35.44
N GLU A 116 -8.96 1.91 34.77
CA GLU A 116 -10.40 1.70 34.77
C GLU A 116 -11.16 2.95 34.27
N ILE A 117 -10.68 3.48 33.14
CA ILE A 117 -11.25 4.65 32.47
C ILE A 117 -11.83 4.23 31.12
N ASP A 118 -13.11 4.49 30.93
CA ASP A 118 -13.81 4.19 29.67
C ASP A 118 -13.31 5.03 28.48
N GLU A 119 -13.40 4.44 27.29
CA GLU A 119 -13.00 5.08 26.03
C GLU A 119 -13.82 6.34 25.71
N GLU A 120 -15.00 6.50 26.33
CA GLU A 120 -15.92 7.64 26.14
C GLU A 120 -15.31 8.98 26.56
N TYR A 121 -14.29 8.95 27.44
CA TYR A 121 -13.57 10.15 27.88
C TYR A 121 -12.47 10.61 26.92
N LEU A 122 -12.21 9.84 25.86
CA LEU A 122 -11.24 10.18 24.85
C LEU A 122 -11.85 11.19 23.87
N ASP A 123 -11.13 12.29 23.60
CA ASP A 123 -11.62 13.28 22.65
C ASP A 123 -11.67 12.75 21.20
N GLU A 124 -12.59 13.30 20.38
CA GLU A 124 -12.80 12.90 18.98
C GLU A 124 -11.50 12.90 18.15
N CYS A 125 -10.58 13.85 18.39
CA CYS A 125 -9.32 13.90 17.65
C CYS A 125 -8.43 12.67 17.92
N CYS A 126 -8.49 12.12 19.14
CA CYS A 126 -7.72 10.96 19.56
C CYS A 126 -8.42 9.65 19.18
N ILE A 127 -9.76 9.63 19.22
CA ILE A 127 -10.58 8.52 18.70
C ILE A 127 -10.27 8.29 17.21
N SER A 128 -10.18 9.36 16.40
CA SER A 128 -9.84 9.21 14.98
C SER A 128 -8.46 8.56 14.77
N SER A 129 -7.46 8.97 15.57
CA SER A 129 -6.11 8.41 15.52
C SER A 129 -6.10 6.94 15.96
N LEU A 130 -6.86 6.60 17.00
CA LEU A 130 -7.02 5.23 17.47
C LEU A 130 -7.65 4.34 16.40
N ASN A 131 -8.75 4.80 15.80
CA ASN A 131 -9.45 4.08 14.73
C ASN A 131 -8.55 3.83 13.51
N GLU A 132 -7.68 4.80 13.16
CA GLU A 132 -6.69 4.62 12.09
C GLU A 132 -5.73 3.47 12.42
N VAL A 133 -5.14 3.46 13.61
CA VAL A 133 -4.23 2.40 14.06
C VAL A 133 -4.95 1.04 14.15
N GLN A 134 -6.18 0.99 14.65
CA GLN A 134 -6.97 -0.23 14.69
C GLN A 134 -7.27 -0.78 13.29
N THR A 135 -7.58 0.11 12.34
CA THR A 135 -7.79 -0.26 10.93
C THR A 135 -6.50 -0.83 10.34
N GLU A 136 -5.34 -0.22 10.60
CA GLU A 136 -4.05 -0.74 10.15
C GLU A 136 -3.73 -2.12 10.73
N LEU A 137 -4.01 -2.34 12.02
CA LEU A 137 -3.85 -3.64 12.66
C LEU A 137 -4.82 -4.68 12.08
N ALA A 138 -6.06 -4.29 11.79
CA ALA A 138 -7.03 -5.16 11.13
C ALA A 138 -6.56 -5.54 9.72
N GLU A 139 -6.02 -4.60 8.95
CA GLU A 139 -5.43 -4.86 7.63
C GLU A 139 -4.20 -5.78 7.72
N ILE A 140 -3.34 -5.60 8.73
CA ILE A 140 -2.22 -6.51 9.00
C ILE A 140 -2.75 -7.90 9.33
N ALA A 141 -3.72 -8.02 10.24
CA ALA A 141 -4.31 -9.29 10.64
C ALA A 141 -4.98 -10.00 9.46
N GLU A 142 -5.69 -9.27 8.58
CA GLU A 142 -6.27 -9.81 7.36
C GLU A 142 -5.19 -10.29 6.39
N LYS A 143 -4.11 -9.52 6.20
CA LYS A 143 -2.96 -9.94 5.38
C LYS A 143 -2.28 -11.18 5.94
N VAL A 144 -2.03 -11.22 7.25
CA VAL A 144 -1.44 -12.38 7.94
C VAL A 144 -2.33 -13.59 7.77
N LYS A 145 -3.64 -13.45 8.03
CA LYS A 145 -4.63 -14.50 7.81
C LYS A 145 -4.62 -14.98 6.36
N THR A 146 -4.59 -14.07 5.39
CA THR A 146 -4.52 -14.45 3.97
C THR A 146 -3.26 -15.25 3.66
N ILE A 147 -2.12 -14.88 4.24
CA ILE A 147 -0.85 -15.61 4.06
C ILE A 147 -0.88 -16.97 4.78
N LEU A 148 -1.50 -17.05 5.97
CA LEU A 148 -1.66 -18.27 6.75
C LEU A 148 -2.68 -19.22 6.13
N ASP A 149 -3.81 -18.76 5.62
CA ASP A 149 -4.77 -19.56 4.85
C ASP A 149 -4.07 -20.16 3.62
N ASP A 150 -3.21 -19.38 2.97
CA ASP A 150 -2.31 -19.81 1.88
C ASP A 150 -1.30 -20.90 2.28
N LEU A 151 -1.01 -21.06 3.59
CA LEU A 151 -0.13 -22.06 4.18
C LEU A 151 -0.92 -23.26 4.76
N GLU A 152 -2.07 -23.04 5.39
CA GLU A 152 -2.90 -24.08 6.03
C GLU A 152 -3.69 -24.94 5.05
N ASP A 153 -3.99 -24.42 3.85
CA ASP A 153 -4.50 -25.22 2.73
C ASP A 153 -3.56 -26.40 2.36
N ASP A 154 -2.36 -26.50 2.93
CA ASP A 154 -1.49 -27.67 2.81
C ASP A 154 -1.92 -28.91 3.62
N VAL A 155 -2.73 -28.76 4.68
CA VAL A 155 -2.89 -29.82 5.71
C VAL A 155 -4.14 -30.70 5.54
N ARG A 156 -5.23 -30.20 4.93
CA ARG A 156 -6.56 -30.88 4.94
C ARG A 156 -6.99 -31.61 3.66
N VAL A 157 -6.04 -32.11 2.86
CA VAL A 157 -6.28 -32.17 1.42
C VAL A 157 -6.23 -33.56 0.76
N THR A 158 -7.26 -33.89 -0.03
CA THR A 158 -7.43 -35.10 -0.88
C THR A 158 -6.37 -35.14 -2.01
N ARG A 159 -6.01 -36.31 -2.56
CA ARG A 159 -4.95 -36.45 -3.60
C ARG A 159 -5.03 -35.44 -4.76
N GLY A 160 -6.24 -35.13 -5.26
CA GLY A 160 -6.43 -34.16 -6.36
C GLY A 160 -6.17 -32.71 -5.95
N GLN A 161 -6.61 -32.33 -4.77
CA GLN A 161 -6.38 -30.99 -4.23
C GLN A 161 -4.91 -30.77 -3.82
N LYS A 162 -4.13 -31.83 -3.50
CA LYS A 162 -2.66 -31.72 -3.32
C LYS A 162 -1.93 -31.34 -4.61
N CYS A 163 -2.37 -31.91 -5.73
CA CYS A 163 -1.84 -31.56 -7.05
C CYS A 163 -2.23 -30.12 -7.42
N GLN A 164 -3.45 -29.70 -7.08
CA GLN A 164 -3.92 -28.33 -7.25
C GLN A 164 -3.08 -27.32 -6.46
N ALA A 165 -2.83 -27.57 -5.17
CA ALA A 165 -2.00 -26.72 -4.32
C ALA A 165 -0.55 -26.66 -4.80
N PHE A 166 0.01 -27.80 -5.23
CA PHE A 166 1.34 -27.84 -5.84
C PHE A 166 1.41 -27.00 -7.13
N LEU A 167 0.43 -27.15 -8.03
CA LEU A 167 0.35 -26.36 -9.27
C LEU A 167 0.16 -24.86 -8.99
N TRP A 168 -0.65 -24.50 -8.00
CA TRP A 168 -0.83 -23.11 -7.57
C TRP A 168 0.50 -22.51 -7.10
N LYS A 169 1.23 -23.20 -6.20
CA LYS A 169 2.56 -22.76 -5.74
C LYS A 169 3.55 -22.64 -6.89
N LEU A 170 3.55 -23.60 -7.82
CA LEU A 170 4.42 -23.61 -8.98
C LEU A 170 4.17 -22.40 -9.91
N MET A 171 2.91 -21.98 -10.09
CA MET A 171 2.50 -20.97 -11.06
C MET A 171 2.39 -19.55 -10.50
N GLU A 172 2.06 -19.39 -9.21
CA GLU A 172 1.74 -18.10 -8.59
C GLU A 172 2.84 -17.61 -7.63
N LYS A 173 3.66 -18.52 -7.05
CA LYS A 173 4.74 -18.17 -6.10
C LYS A 173 6.12 -18.47 -6.72
N PRO A 174 6.77 -17.52 -7.41
CA PRO A 174 8.07 -17.74 -8.06
C PRO A 174 9.17 -18.21 -7.10
N GLU A 175 9.13 -17.73 -5.85
CA GLU A 175 10.13 -18.05 -4.82
C GLU A 175 9.90 -19.39 -4.12
N SER A 176 8.81 -20.11 -4.42
CA SER A 176 8.49 -21.37 -3.75
C SER A 176 9.47 -22.50 -4.09
N SER A 177 10.01 -22.52 -5.31
CA SER A 177 10.90 -23.58 -5.78
C SER A 177 11.81 -23.10 -6.91
N LEU A 178 12.86 -23.87 -7.21
CA LEU A 178 13.69 -23.63 -8.40
C LEU A 178 12.84 -23.72 -9.69
N ALA A 179 11.92 -24.69 -9.76
CA ALA A 179 11.07 -24.90 -10.92
C ALA A 179 10.10 -23.72 -11.16
N SER A 180 9.47 -23.20 -10.11
CA SER A 180 8.61 -22.00 -10.20
C SER A 180 9.39 -20.78 -10.68
N ARG A 181 10.64 -20.63 -10.22
CA ARG A 181 11.53 -19.55 -10.67
C ARG A 181 11.86 -19.68 -12.15
N ILE A 182 12.17 -20.88 -12.63
CA ILE A 182 12.43 -21.14 -14.05
C ILE A 182 11.19 -20.82 -14.90
N ILE A 183 10.01 -21.31 -14.49
CA ILE A 183 8.75 -21.04 -15.20
C ILE A 183 8.48 -19.53 -15.27
N ALA A 184 8.64 -18.81 -14.15
CA ALA A 184 8.46 -17.36 -14.12
C ALA A 184 9.42 -16.62 -15.08
N VAL A 185 10.69 -17.03 -15.13
CA VAL A 185 11.69 -16.46 -16.05
C VAL A 185 11.35 -16.77 -17.52
N VAL A 186 10.92 -18.00 -17.82
CA VAL A 186 10.50 -18.41 -19.17
C VAL A 186 9.26 -17.63 -19.61
N SER A 187 8.23 -17.53 -18.76
CA SER A 187 7.03 -16.72 -19.04
C SER A 187 7.38 -15.26 -19.30
N PHE A 188 8.25 -14.66 -18.48
CA PHE A 188 8.73 -13.30 -18.69
C PHE A 188 9.47 -13.15 -20.03
N ALA A 189 10.39 -14.07 -20.36
CA ALA A 189 11.12 -14.05 -21.63
C ALA A 189 10.18 -14.20 -22.84
N LEU A 190 9.14 -15.04 -22.75
CA LEU A 190 8.15 -15.21 -23.82
C LEU A 190 7.25 -13.98 -24.00
N ILE A 191 6.95 -13.24 -22.92
CA ILE A 191 6.27 -11.93 -23.03
C ILE A 191 7.13 -10.95 -23.83
N LEU A 192 8.42 -10.83 -23.50
CA LEU A 192 9.35 -9.98 -24.24
C LEU A 192 9.49 -10.42 -25.70
N LEU A 193 9.67 -11.72 -25.95
CA LEU A 193 9.75 -12.27 -27.30
C LEU A 193 8.49 -11.97 -28.10
N SER A 194 7.30 -12.19 -27.53
CA SER A 194 6.02 -11.90 -28.20
C SER A 194 5.85 -10.41 -28.51
N SER A 195 6.38 -9.53 -27.66
CA SER A 195 6.35 -8.08 -27.86
C SER A 195 7.28 -7.66 -29.00
N VAL A 196 8.49 -8.23 -29.05
CA VAL A 196 9.44 -8.00 -30.14
C VAL A 196 8.89 -8.51 -31.46
N VAL A 197 8.33 -9.73 -31.50
CA VAL A 197 7.70 -10.30 -32.71
C VAL A 197 6.56 -9.41 -33.20
N MET A 198 5.71 -8.90 -32.29
CA MET A 198 4.66 -7.96 -32.63
C MET A 198 5.23 -6.67 -33.25
N CYS A 199 6.27 -6.08 -32.67
CA CYS A 199 6.91 -4.89 -33.24
C CYS A 199 7.53 -5.18 -34.62
N VAL A 200 8.27 -6.27 -34.76
CA VAL A 200 8.90 -6.68 -36.03
C VAL A 200 7.84 -6.95 -37.11
N GLY A 201 6.71 -7.54 -36.75
CA GLY A 201 5.59 -7.80 -37.66
C GLY A 201 4.95 -6.53 -38.24
N THR A 202 5.15 -5.37 -37.62
CA THR A 202 4.67 -4.07 -38.16
C THR A 202 5.61 -3.43 -39.18
N ILE A 203 6.83 -3.94 -39.35
CA ILE A 203 7.83 -3.40 -40.29
C ILE A 203 7.48 -3.82 -41.72
N PRO A 204 7.12 -2.88 -42.63
CA PRO A 204 6.70 -3.21 -43.99
C PRO A 204 7.76 -3.97 -44.80
N GLU A 205 9.04 -3.69 -44.57
CA GLU A 205 10.16 -4.33 -45.29
C GLU A 205 10.33 -5.81 -44.95
N LEU A 206 9.75 -6.27 -43.83
CA LEU A 206 9.82 -7.67 -43.38
C LEU A 206 8.51 -8.43 -43.63
N GLN A 207 7.48 -7.75 -44.13
CA GLN A 207 6.21 -8.36 -44.52
C GLN A 207 6.34 -9.05 -45.89
N VAL A 208 5.64 -10.17 -46.05
CA VAL A 208 5.63 -10.96 -47.28
C VAL A 208 4.33 -10.68 -48.01
N GLN A 209 4.35 -10.73 -49.34
CA GLN A 209 3.17 -10.54 -50.15
C GLN A 209 2.37 -11.86 -50.28
N ASP A 210 1.08 -11.83 -49.97
CA ASP A 210 0.19 -12.98 -50.17
C ASP A 210 -0.12 -13.21 -51.66
N ALA A 211 -0.84 -14.30 -51.96
CA ALA A 211 -1.25 -14.65 -53.34
C ALA A 211 -2.20 -13.61 -53.98
N GLN A 212 -2.75 -12.70 -53.20
CA GLN A 212 -3.68 -11.63 -53.56
C GLN A 212 -3.00 -10.26 -53.62
N GLY A 213 -1.69 -10.17 -53.35
CA GLY A 213 -0.92 -8.93 -53.39
C GLY A 213 -0.89 -8.14 -52.07
N ASN A 214 -1.50 -8.61 -50.98
CA ASN A 214 -1.53 -7.91 -49.69
C ASN A 214 -0.27 -8.19 -48.87
N LEU A 215 0.21 -7.20 -48.12
CA LEU A 215 1.31 -7.39 -47.18
C LEU A 215 0.80 -8.12 -45.93
N VAL A 216 1.38 -9.28 -45.67
CA VAL A 216 1.07 -10.13 -44.51
C VAL A 216 2.34 -10.39 -43.68
N GLU A 217 2.14 -10.75 -42.42
CA GLU A 217 3.23 -11.08 -41.50
C GLU A 217 4.01 -12.29 -42.03
N HIS A 218 5.33 -12.29 -41.86
CA HIS A 218 6.19 -13.38 -42.31
C HIS A 218 5.78 -14.70 -41.60
N PRO A 219 5.65 -15.84 -42.31
CA PRO A 219 5.14 -17.10 -41.72
C PRO A 219 5.91 -17.59 -40.48
N THR A 220 7.21 -17.29 -40.39
CA THR A 220 8.02 -17.61 -39.20
C THR A 220 7.64 -16.76 -37.99
N LEU A 221 7.33 -15.47 -38.17
CA LEU A 221 6.88 -14.59 -37.08
C LEU A 221 5.51 -15.05 -36.57
N GLU A 222 4.61 -15.41 -37.47
CA GLU A 222 3.30 -16.00 -37.12
C GLU A 222 3.45 -17.33 -36.35
N SER A 223 4.40 -18.17 -36.76
CA SER A 223 4.71 -19.43 -36.06
C SER A 223 5.22 -19.18 -34.63
N ILE A 224 6.12 -18.21 -34.45
CA ILE A 224 6.64 -17.83 -33.13
C ILE A 224 5.52 -17.22 -32.27
N GLU A 225 4.70 -16.33 -32.85
CA GLU A 225 3.55 -15.74 -32.15
C GLU A 225 2.57 -16.82 -31.69
N THR A 226 2.24 -17.77 -32.56
CA THR A 226 1.38 -18.92 -32.24
C THR A 226 1.96 -19.76 -31.11
N ALA A 227 3.27 -20.03 -31.12
CA ALA A 227 3.94 -20.75 -30.03
C ALA A 227 3.86 -19.99 -28.69
N CYS A 228 4.08 -18.68 -28.68
CA CYS A 228 3.92 -17.83 -27.50
C CYS A 228 2.49 -17.84 -26.97
N ILE A 229 1.49 -17.78 -27.85
CA ILE A 229 0.06 -17.83 -27.47
C ILE A 229 -0.29 -19.19 -26.89
N ILE A 230 0.18 -20.30 -27.49
CA ILE A 230 0.00 -21.64 -26.93
C ILE A 230 0.55 -21.70 -25.50
N TRP A 231 1.75 -21.16 -25.27
CA TRP A 231 2.30 -21.07 -23.92
C TRP A 231 1.42 -20.24 -22.98
N PHE A 232 0.98 -19.04 -23.38
CA PHE A 232 0.11 -18.21 -22.55
C PHE A 232 -1.25 -18.85 -22.27
N THR A 233 -1.81 -19.59 -23.22
CA THR A 233 -3.04 -20.35 -23.02
C THR A 233 -2.82 -21.48 -22.02
N VAL A 234 -1.73 -22.25 -22.16
CA VAL A 234 -1.37 -23.29 -21.18
C VAL A 234 -1.19 -22.66 -19.81
N GLU A 235 -0.50 -21.54 -19.71
CA GLU A 235 -0.28 -20.80 -18.47
C GLU A 235 -1.62 -20.36 -17.84
N TYR A 236 -2.54 -19.80 -18.62
CA TYR A 236 -3.86 -19.37 -18.16
C TYR A 236 -4.73 -20.55 -17.70
N ILE A 237 -4.73 -21.65 -18.47
CA ILE A 237 -5.47 -22.88 -18.13
C ILE A 237 -4.92 -23.50 -16.85
N LEU A 238 -3.59 -23.64 -16.73
CA LEU A 238 -2.96 -24.18 -15.53
C LEU A 238 -3.32 -23.34 -14.29
N ARG A 239 -3.33 -22.00 -14.42
CA ARG A 239 -3.76 -21.11 -13.34
C ARG A 239 -5.25 -21.28 -13.00
N PHE A 240 -6.10 -21.32 -14.02
CA PHE A 240 -7.54 -21.54 -13.85
C PHE A 240 -7.83 -22.86 -13.11
N LEU A 241 -7.18 -23.95 -13.52
CA LEU A 241 -7.30 -25.28 -12.89
C LEU A 241 -6.72 -25.32 -11.47
N SER A 242 -5.66 -24.55 -11.21
CA SER A 242 -5.05 -24.45 -9.87
C SER A 242 -5.89 -23.60 -8.90
N SER A 243 -6.79 -22.76 -9.39
CA SER A 243 -7.59 -21.86 -8.55
C SER A 243 -8.75 -22.58 -7.84
N SER A 244 -8.99 -22.25 -6.57
CA SER A 244 -10.08 -22.84 -5.77
C SER A 244 -11.47 -22.31 -6.20
N ASN A 245 -11.57 -21.03 -6.57
CA ASN A 245 -12.81 -20.40 -7.03
C ASN A 245 -12.64 -19.80 -8.44
N GLN A 246 -13.21 -20.50 -9.43
CA GLN A 246 -13.08 -20.16 -10.85
C GLN A 246 -13.73 -18.81 -11.21
N LEU A 247 -14.86 -18.44 -10.61
CA LEU A 247 -15.52 -17.17 -10.90
C LEU A 247 -14.71 -16.00 -10.36
N ARG A 248 -14.25 -16.11 -9.11
CA ARG A 248 -13.37 -15.10 -8.52
C ARG A 248 -12.05 -14.98 -9.30
N PHE A 249 -11.54 -16.09 -9.82
CA PHE A 249 -10.37 -16.10 -10.67
C PHE A 249 -10.59 -15.29 -11.96
N VAL A 250 -11.66 -15.58 -12.72
CA VAL A 250 -11.91 -14.91 -14.01
C VAL A 250 -12.09 -13.39 -13.86
N PHE A 251 -12.73 -12.94 -12.77
CA PHE A 251 -12.96 -11.52 -12.51
C PHE A 251 -11.81 -10.79 -11.79
N SER A 252 -10.69 -11.48 -11.52
CA SER A 252 -9.51 -10.83 -10.94
C SER A 252 -8.74 -10.02 -11.99
N PHE A 253 -8.32 -8.79 -11.65
CA PHE A 253 -7.69 -7.84 -12.57
C PHE A 253 -6.50 -8.44 -13.34
N MET A 254 -5.60 -9.16 -12.68
CA MET A 254 -4.43 -9.77 -13.33
C MET A 254 -4.82 -10.90 -14.30
N ASN A 255 -5.88 -11.65 -13.98
CA ASN A 255 -6.36 -12.75 -14.81
C ASN A 255 -7.17 -12.23 -16.01
N ILE A 256 -7.82 -11.06 -15.90
CA ILE A 256 -8.43 -10.35 -17.03
C ILE A 256 -7.36 -9.96 -18.04
N ILE A 257 -6.21 -9.45 -17.59
CA ILE A 257 -5.07 -9.13 -18.47
C ILE A 257 -4.55 -10.39 -19.16
N ASP A 258 -4.38 -11.49 -18.43
CA ASP A 258 -3.95 -12.78 -19.00
C ASP A 258 -4.94 -13.29 -20.06
N PHE A 259 -6.25 -13.11 -19.86
CA PHE A 259 -7.27 -13.44 -20.85
C PHE A 259 -7.23 -12.52 -22.08
N LEU A 260 -7.16 -11.20 -21.89
CA LEU A 260 -7.04 -10.21 -22.97
C LEU A 260 -5.79 -10.43 -23.83
N ALA A 261 -4.72 -10.96 -23.25
CA ALA A 261 -3.48 -11.28 -23.96
C ALA A 261 -3.66 -12.39 -25.04
N ILE A 262 -4.51 -13.38 -24.78
CA ILE A 262 -4.76 -14.52 -25.68
C ILE A 262 -6.02 -14.35 -26.53
N MET A 263 -7.00 -13.58 -26.07
CA MET A 263 -8.32 -13.41 -26.68
C MET A 263 -8.28 -13.03 -28.17
N PRO A 264 -7.43 -12.09 -28.63
CA PRO A 264 -7.41 -11.69 -30.04
C PRO A 264 -7.15 -12.85 -31.00
N PHE A 265 -6.30 -13.81 -30.63
CA PHE A 265 -5.97 -14.96 -31.47
C PHE A 265 -7.19 -15.87 -31.65
N TYR A 266 -7.84 -16.23 -30.55
CA TYR A 266 -9.00 -17.11 -30.59
C TYR A 266 -10.20 -16.45 -31.27
N VAL A 267 -10.41 -15.16 -31.08
CA VAL A 267 -11.49 -14.45 -31.78
C VAL A 267 -11.23 -14.39 -33.27
N VAL A 268 -10.01 -14.08 -33.73
CA VAL A 268 -9.68 -14.12 -35.16
C VAL A 268 -9.81 -15.53 -35.73
N LEU A 269 -9.36 -16.55 -35.00
CA LEU A 269 -9.50 -17.96 -35.41
C LEU A 269 -10.98 -18.38 -35.54
N ILE A 270 -11.81 -18.02 -34.56
CA ILE A 270 -13.26 -18.30 -34.60
C ILE A 270 -13.93 -17.53 -35.74
N LEU A 271 -13.63 -16.24 -35.90
CA LEU A 271 -14.20 -15.42 -36.97
C LEU A 271 -13.79 -15.89 -38.36
N THR A 272 -12.56 -16.40 -38.54
CA THR A 272 -12.11 -16.95 -39.82
C THR A 272 -12.74 -18.31 -40.11
N HIS A 273 -12.92 -19.19 -39.11
CA HIS A 273 -13.57 -20.49 -39.31
C HIS A 273 -15.10 -20.44 -39.39
N LEU A 274 -15.78 -19.55 -38.65
CA LEU A 274 -17.23 -19.35 -38.73
C LEU A 274 -17.62 -18.38 -39.85
N GLY A 275 -16.82 -17.34 -40.10
CA GLY A 275 -17.08 -16.30 -41.09
C GLY A 275 -16.94 -16.78 -42.53
N THR A 276 -16.27 -17.91 -42.77
CA THR A 276 -16.35 -18.61 -44.07
C THR A 276 -17.76 -19.12 -44.40
N ALA A 277 -18.69 -19.16 -43.43
CA ALA A 277 -20.07 -19.62 -43.62
C ALA A 277 -21.13 -18.51 -43.70
N ILE A 278 -20.86 -17.28 -43.25
CA ILE A 278 -21.88 -16.20 -43.16
C ILE A 278 -21.27 -14.84 -43.57
N MET A 279 -21.65 -14.39 -44.78
CA MET A 279 -21.60 -13.07 -45.45
C MET A 279 -20.72 -11.88 -44.96
N GLU A 280 -20.26 -11.11 -45.97
CA GLU A 280 -19.65 -9.76 -45.99
C GLU A 280 -18.26 -9.57 -45.32
N LEU A 281 -17.20 -9.82 -46.12
CA LEU A 281 -15.78 -9.67 -45.77
C LEU A 281 -15.36 -8.26 -45.30
N ALA A 282 -16.07 -7.19 -45.67
CA ALA A 282 -15.61 -5.81 -45.42
C ALA A 282 -15.64 -5.42 -43.94
N ASN A 283 -16.70 -5.76 -43.21
CA ASN A 283 -16.81 -5.48 -41.77
C ASN A 283 -15.93 -6.43 -40.94
N VAL A 284 -15.71 -7.65 -41.42
CA VAL A 284 -14.83 -8.64 -40.76
C VAL A 284 -13.37 -8.18 -40.83
N GLN A 285 -12.91 -7.62 -41.94
CA GLN A 285 -11.53 -7.13 -42.07
C GLN A 285 -11.22 -5.97 -41.13
N GLN A 286 -12.16 -5.01 -40.97
CA GLN A 286 -12.02 -3.92 -39.99
C GLN A 286 -12.00 -4.44 -38.55
N ALA A 287 -12.86 -5.40 -38.22
CA ALA A 287 -12.87 -6.02 -36.89
C ALA A 287 -11.58 -6.79 -36.59
N VAL A 288 -11.03 -7.54 -37.56
CA VAL A 288 -9.75 -8.23 -37.45
C VAL A 288 -8.59 -7.25 -37.25
N GLN A 289 -8.63 -6.09 -37.91
CA GLN A 289 -7.62 -5.04 -37.74
C GLN A 289 -7.67 -4.43 -36.32
N ALA A 290 -8.86 -4.16 -35.79
CA ALA A 290 -9.03 -3.70 -34.41
C ALA A 290 -8.56 -4.75 -33.37
N LEU A 291 -8.86 -6.03 -33.61
CA LEU A 291 -8.39 -7.15 -32.78
C LEU A 291 -6.85 -7.25 -32.76
N ARG A 292 -6.19 -6.85 -33.85
CA ARG A 292 -4.72 -6.84 -33.92
C ARG A 292 -4.10 -5.83 -32.94
N ILE A 293 -4.76 -4.70 -32.69
CA ILE A 293 -4.32 -3.70 -31.69
C ILE A 293 -4.43 -4.28 -30.26
N MET A 294 -5.45 -5.09 -29.98
CA MET A 294 -5.60 -5.73 -28.67
C MET A 294 -4.44 -6.65 -28.30
N ARG A 295 -3.62 -7.10 -29.27
CA ARG A 295 -2.38 -7.87 -28.98
C ARG A 295 -1.40 -7.08 -28.10
N ILE A 296 -1.44 -5.74 -28.13
CA ILE A 296 -0.63 -4.88 -27.24
C ILE A 296 -0.96 -5.15 -25.76
N ALA A 297 -2.17 -5.64 -25.44
CA ALA A 297 -2.55 -5.98 -24.08
C ALA A 297 -1.63 -7.03 -23.43
N ARG A 298 -0.96 -7.87 -24.23
CA ARG A 298 0.04 -8.84 -23.75
C ARG A 298 1.20 -8.17 -23.00
N ILE A 299 1.57 -6.94 -23.35
CA ILE A 299 2.63 -6.19 -22.65
C ILE A 299 2.24 -5.94 -21.19
N PHE A 300 0.95 -5.72 -20.89
CA PHE A 300 0.49 -5.53 -19.53
C PHE A 300 0.62 -6.78 -18.65
N LYS A 301 0.81 -7.97 -19.26
CA LYS A 301 1.13 -9.19 -18.50
C LYS A 301 2.44 -9.05 -17.70
N LEU A 302 3.33 -8.14 -18.09
CA LEU A 302 4.51 -7.76 -17.31
C LEU A 302 4.17 -7.25 -15.90
N ALA A 303 2.96 -6.69 -15.69
CA ALA A 303 2.52 -6.23 -14.38
C ALA A 303 2.50 -7.36 -13.34
N ARG A 304 2.22 -8.61 -13.74
CA ARG A 304 2.29 -9.77 -12.84
C ARG A 304 3.70 -10.01 -12.31
N HIS A 305 4.72 -9.71 -13.11
CA HIS A 305 6.12 -9.94 -12.79
C HIS A 305 6.82 -8.72 -12.18
N SER A 306 6.13 -7.59 -12.07
CA SER A 306 6.67 -6.34 -11.52
C SER A 306 5.83 -5.87 -10.34
N ALA A 307 6.32 -6.12 -9.13
CA ALA A 307 5.71 -5.59 -7.90
C ALA A 307 5.52 -4.06 -8.00
N GLY A 308 6.47 -3.34 -8.59
CA GLY A 308 6.38 -1.90 -8.81
C GLY A 308 5.18 -1.48 -9.65
N LEU A 309 4.84 -2.23 -10.72
CA LEU A 309 3.65 -1.95 -11.54
C LEU A 309 2.34 -2.25 -10.80
N GLN A 310 2.33 -3.28 -9.94
CA GLN A 310 1.15 -3.60 -9.12
C GLN A 310 0.91 -2.52 -8.07
N THR A 311 1.96 -2.08 -7.38
CA THR A 311 1.86 -0.97 -6.42
C THR A 311 1.49 0.34 -7.12
N LEU A 312 2.04 0.60 -8.32
CA LEU A 312 1.64 1.75 -9.14
C LEU A 312 0.15 1.71 -9.48
N THR A 313 -0.38 0.56 -9.89
CA THR A 313 -1.80 0.39 -10.21
C THR A 313 -2.68 0.66 -8.99
N PHE A 314 -2.30 0.15 -7.82
CA PHE A 314 -3.01 0.39 -6.56
C PHE A 314 -2.99 1.86 -6.16
N ALA A 315 -1.82 2.50 -6.24
CA ALA A 315 -1.67 3.91 -5.88
C ALA A 315 -2.39 4.85 -6.86
N LEU A 316 -2.40 4.52 -8.16
CA LEU A 316 -3.22 5.22 -9.16
C LEU A 316 -4.71 5.07 -8.88
N LYS A 317 -5.17 3.86 -8.50
CA LYS A 317 -6.57 3.62 -8.12
C LYS A 317 -6.98 4.47 -6.91
N SER A 318 -6.12 4.57 -5.91
CA SER A 318 -6.34 5.44 -4.74
C SER A 318 -6.37 6.93 -5.12
N SER A 319 -5.56 7.33 -6.11
CA SER A 319 -5.44 8.73 -6.57
C SER A 319 -6.40 9.10 -7.72
N LEU A 320 -7.41 8.27 -8.02
CA LEU A 320 -8.33 8.52 -9.14
C LEU A 320 -9.08 9.84 -9.05
N LYS A 321 -9.43 10.27 -7.82
CA LYS A 321 -10.09 11.56 -7.60
C LYS A 321 -9.20 12.73 -8.02
N GLU A 322 -7.94 12.71 -7.61
CA GLU A 322 -6.95 13.75 -7.93
C GLU A 322 -6.59 13.74 -9.42
N LEU A 323 -6.42 12.53 -10.01
CA LEU A 323 -6.20 12.38 -11.45
C LEU A 323 -7.41 12.88 -12.26
N GLY A 324 -8.63 12.59 -11.79
CA GLY A 324 -9.86 13.09 -12.40
C GLY A 324 -9.94 14.62 -12.39
N LEU A 325 -9.51 15.25 -11.29
CA LEU A 325 -9.43 16.71 -11.18
C LEU A 325 -8.44 17.31 -12.19
N LEU A 326 -7.24 16.71 -12.33
CA LEU A 326 -6.26 17.10 -13.34
C LEU A 326 -6.84 17.03 -14.76
N LEU A 327 -7.47 15.91 -15.10
CA LEU A 327 -8.10 15.72 -16.42
C LEU A 327 -9.23 16.72 -16.67
N MET A 328 -10.02 17.05 -15.64
CA MET A 328 -11.06 18.07 -15.73
C MET A 328 -10.48 19.45 -16.05
N TYR A 329 -9.45 19.90 -15.33
CA TYR A 329 -8.79 21.19 -15.59
C TYR A 329 -8.17 21.26 -16.98
N MET A 330 -7.48 20.19 -17.40
CA MET A 330 -6.92 20.11 -18.76
C MET A 330 -8.02 20.16 -19.81
N SER A 331 -9.13 19.44 -19.63
CA SER A 331 -10.24 19.41 -20.60
C SER A 331 -10.88 20.79 -20.78
N VAL A 332 -11.12 21.52 -19.68
CA VAL A 332 -11.66 22.89 -19.72
C VAL A 332 -10.69 23.82 -20.46
N GLY A 333 -9.39 23.75 -20.14
CA GLY A 333 -8.38 24.57 -20.80
C GLY A 333 -8.24 24.24 -22.29
N ILE A 334 -8.19 22.96 -22.67
CA ILE A 334 -8.13 22.51 -24.06
C ILE A 334 -9.32 23.08 -24.84
N PHE A 335 -10.53 22.94 -24.31
CA PHE A 335 -11.72 23.46 -24.95
C PHE A 335 -11.66 24.98 -25.14
N LEU A 336 -11.35 25.72 -24.07
CA LEU A 336 -11.29 27.18 -24.06
C LEU A 336 -10.23 27.72 -25.04
N PHE A 337 -8.98 27.29 -24.91
CA PHE A 337 -7.88 27.80 -25.71
C PHE A 337 -7.99 27.39 -27.18
N SER A 338 -8.62 26.25 -27.47
CA SER A 338 -8.92 25.83 -28.85
C SER A 338 -10.00 26.69 -29.50
N ALA A 339 -11.07 27.00 -28.77
CA ALA A 339 -12.11 27.92 -29.26
C ALA A 339 -11.54 29.32 -29.51
N LEU A 340 -10.70 29.82 -28.61
CA LEU A 340 -9.98 31.10 -28.79
C LEU A 340 -8.98 31.04 -29.95
N GLY A 341 -8.20 29.95 -30.06
CA GLY A 341 -7.24 29.76 -31.15
C GLY A 341 -7.92 29.78 -32.51
N TYR A 342 -9.01 29.02 -32.67
CA TYR A 342 -9.83 29.01 -33.88
C TYR A 342 -10.38 30.40 -34.20
N THR A 343 -11.06 31.05 -33.25
CA THR A 343 -11.71 32.35 -33.50
C THR A 343 -10.72 33.48 -33.80
N LEU A 344 -9.52 33.45 -33.21
CA LEU A 344 -8.48 34.47 -33.45
C LEU A 344 -7.72 34.24 -34.77
N GLU A 345 -7.64 33.00 -35.25
CA GLU A 345 -6.88 32.63 -36.45
C GLU A 345 -7.76 32.41 -37.70
N GLN A 346 -9.09 32.32 -37.57
CA GLN A 346 -10.00 32.00 -38.68
C GLN A 346 -9.90 32.96 -39.89
N ASN A 347 -9.42 34.19 -39.66
CA ASN A 347 -9.30 35.22 -40.71
C ASN A 347 -7.94 35.18 -41.44
N HIS A 348 -6.99 34.35 -40.99
CA HIS A 348 -5.67 34.27 -41.62
C HIS A 348 -5.68 33.24 -42.76
N PRO A 349 -5.22 33.59 -43.98
CA PRO A 349 -5.35 32.72 -45.15
C PRO A 349 -4.52 31.43 -45.08
N GLU A 350 -3.42 31.43 -44.32
CA GLU A 350 -2.54 30.25 -44.11
C GLU A 350 -2.74 29.60 -42.73
N THR A 351 -3.93 29.73 -42.14
CA THR A 351 -4.22 29.12 -40.85
C THR A 351 -4.41 27.61 -40.95
N MET A 352 -3.86 26.87 -39.98
CA MET A 352 -4.11 25.43 -39.82
C MET A 352 -5.26 25.15 -38.83
N PHE A 353 -5.89 26.20 -38.29
CA PHE A 353 -7.03 26.14 -37.38
C PHE A 353 -8.35 26.04 -38.18
N THR A 354 -8.61 24.90 -38.83
CA THR A 354 -9.81 24.77 -39.69
C THR A 354 -11.11 24.53 -38.91
N SER A 355 -11.02 23.96 -37.71
CA SER A 355 -12.17 23.68 -36.85
C SER A 355 -11.75 23.66 -35.38
N ILE A 356 -12.71 23.85 -34.46
CA ILE A 356 -12.44 23.78 -33.02
C ILE A 356 -11.90 22.40 -32.61
N PRO A 357 -12.44 21.25 -33.07
CA PRO A 357 -11.87 19.94 -32.73
C PRO A 357 -10.45 19.72 -33.27
N GLN A 358 -10.13 20.22 -34.48
CA GLN A 358 -8.74 20.19 -34.96
C GLN A 358 -7.82 21.04 -34.08
N SER A 359 -8.33 22.16 -33.56
CA SER A 359 -7.60 23.04 -32.64
C SER A 359 -7.34 22.39 -31.28
N PHE A 360 -8.10 21.34 -30.88
CA PHE A 360 -7.82 20.55 -29.68
C PHE A 360 -6.42 19.94 -29.73
N TRP A 361 -5.99 19.43 -30.88
CA TRP A 361 -4.64 18.88 -31.02
C TRP A 361 -3.57 19.92 -30.67
N TRP A 362 -3.70 21.13 -31.22
CA TRP A 362 -2.81 22.25 -30.91
C TRP A 362 -2.83 22.63 -29.42
N ALA A 363 -4.02 22.74 -28.80
CA ALA A 363 -4.11 23.08 -27.39
C ALA A 363 -3.53 21.98 -26.49
N ILE A 364 -3.76 20.70 -26.81
CA ILE A 364 -3.18 19.56 -26.08
C ILE A 364 -1.65 19.65 -26.10
N ILE A 365 -1.03 19.76 -27.28
CA ILE A 365 0.44 19.77 -27.38
C ILE A 365 1.07 21.06 -26.83
N THR A 366 0.34 22.18 -26.84
CA THR A 366 0.82 23.47 -26.31
C THR A 366 0.72 23.49 -24.79
N MET A 367 -0.43 23.09 -24.21
CA MET A 367 -0.63 23.06 -22.76
C MET A 367 0.23 22.00 -22.07
N THR A 368 0.52 20.89 -22.75
CA THR A 368 1.44 19.83 -22.26
C THR A 368 2.90 20.13 -22.56
N THR A 369 3.22 21.28 -23.16
CA THR A 369 4.59 21.74 -23.46
C THR A 369 5.36 20.88 -24.48
N VAL A 370 4.67 20.01 -25.23
CA VAL A 370 5.27 19.16 -26.27
C VAL A 370 5.64 19.98 -27.51
N GLY A 371 4.68 20.75 -28.05
CA GLY A 371 4.93 21.72 -29.12
C GLY A 371 5.59 21.19 -30.39
N TYR A 372 4.98 20.21 -31.08
CA TYR A 372 5.52 19.67 -32.35
C TYR A 372 5.73 20.73 -33.45
N GLY A 373 4.96 21.82 -33.44
CA GLY A 373 5.09 22.93 -34.39
C GLY A 373 4.37 22.71 -35.73
N ASP A 374 3.56 21.66 -35.84
CA ASP A 374 2.71 21.33 -36.99
C ASP A 374 1.49 22.28 -37.12
N ILE A 375 0.94 22.71 -35.99
CA ILE A 375 -0.08 23.76 -35.90
C ILE A 375 0.45 24.88 -34.99
N TYR A 376 0.40 26.12 -35.46
CA TYR A 376 0.77 27.29 -34.65
C TYR A 376 0.08 28.56 -35.16
N PRO A 377 -0.24 29.52 -34.28
CA PRO A 377 -0.92 30.75 -34.68
C PRO A 377 -0.01 31.70 -35.45
N LYS A 378 -0.56 32.30 -36.50
CA LYS A 378 0.11 33.27 -37.37
C LYS A 378 -0.17 34.70 -36.94
N THR A 379 -1.37 34.97 -36.44
CA THR A 379 -1.78 36.31 -36.00
C THR A 379 -1.14 36.69 -34.66
N THR A 380 -0.99 38.00 -34.42
CA THR A 380 -0.46 38.51 -33.15
C THR A 380 -1.35 38.12 -31.96
N LEU A 381 -2.67 38.12 -32.14
CA LEU A 381 -3.62 37.73 -31.08
C LEU A 381 -3.57 36.23 -30.81
N GLY A 382 -3.48 35.40 -31.84
CA GLY A 382 -3.29 33.96 -31.68
C GLY A 382 -1.97 33.62 -30.97
N ARG A 383 -0.88 34.34 -31.24
CA ARG A 383 0.39 34.20 -30.51
C ARG A 383 0.27 34.60 -29.04
N CYS A 384 -0.51 35.64 -28.72
CA CYS A 384 -0.83 36.00 -27.34
C CYS A 384 -1.63 34.87 -26.64
N ASN A 385 -2.66 34.33 -27.32
CA ASN A 385 -3.42 33.18 -26.84
C ASN A 385 -2.53 31.95 -26.60
N ALA A 386 -1.55 31.69 -27.48
CA ALA A 386 -0.57 30.61 -27.29
C ALA A 386 0.28 30.81 -26.04
N ALA A 387 0.77 32.02 -25.81
CA ALA A 387 1.57 32.34 -24.62
C ALA A 387 0.78 32.12 -23.32
N VAL A 388 -0.49 32.56 -23.30
CA VAL A 388 -1.39 32.34 -22.15
C VAL A 388 -1.74 30.86 -22.00
N SER A 389 -2.00 30.14 -23.10
CA SER A 389 -2.35 28.73 -23.09
C SER A 389 -1.24 27.85 -22.54
N PHE A 390 0.00 28.04 -22.97
CA PHE A 390 1.16 27.32 -22.43
C PHE A 390 1.33 27.58 -20.93
N LEU A 391 1.28 28.86 -20.50
CA LEU A 391 1.43 29.22 -19.09
C LEU A 391 0.32 28.61 -18.22
N CYS A 392 -0.92 28.64 -18.71
CA CYS A 392 -2.06 28.03 -18.03
C CYS A 392 -1.92 26.50 -17.97
N GLY A 393 -1.44 25.85 -19.04
CA GLY A 393 -1.17 24.41 -19.07
C GLY A 393 -0.14 23.97 -18.04
N VAL A 394 0.98 24.68 -17.94
CA VAL A 394 2.02 24.41 -16.92
C VAL A 394 1.43 24.51 -15.51
N ILE A 395 0.66 25.55 -15.22
CA ILE A 395 0.01 25.71 -13.90
C ILE A 395 -1.02 24.60 -13.65
N ALA A 396 -1.85 24.28 -14.66
CA ALA A 396 -2.89 23.26 -14.54
C ALA A 396 -2.33 21.85 -14.28
N ILE A 397 -1.14 21.53 -14.81
CA ILE A 397 -0.44 20.27 -14.52
C ILE A 397 0.28 20.34 -13.17
N ALA A 398 0.93 21.46 -12.85
CA ALA A 398 1.73 21.61 -11.64
C ALA A 398 0.90 21.63 -10.34
N LEU A 399 -0.36 22.07 -10.36
CA LEU A 399 -1.18 22.13 -9.14
C LEU A 399 -1.59 20.73 -8.63
N PRO A 400 -2.16 19.83 -9.45
CA PRO A 400 -2.60 18.51 -8.97
C PRO A 400 -1.46 17.50 -8.84
N ILE A 401 -0.34 17.68 -9.56
CA ILE A 401 0.76 16.69 -9.55
C ILE A 401 1.37 16.52 -8.16
N HIS A 402 1.48 17.60 -7.36
CA HIS A 402 2.09 17.52 -6.03
C HIS A 402 1.21 16.73 -5.03
N PRO A 403 -0.10 17.01 -4.88
CA PRO A 403 -1.00 16.15 -4.11
C PRO A 403 -1.01 14.69 -4.58
N ILE A 404 -0.99 14.44 -5.91
CA ILE A 404 -0.94 13.07 -6.47
C ILE A 404 0.34 12.35 -6.01
N ILE A 405 1.49 13.02 -6.10
CA ILE A 405 2.77 12.45 -5.66
C ILE A 405 2.75 12.20 -4.16
N ASN A 406 2.25 13.14 -3.34
CA ASN A 406 2.21 12.96 -1.90
C ASN A 406 1.31 11.79 -1.50
N ASN A 407 0.11 11.68 -2.09
CA ASN A 407 -0.79 10.55 -1.87
C ASN A 407 -0.15 9.23 -2.33
N PHE A 408 0.52 9.22 -3.49
CA PHE A 408 1.26 8.08 -3.97
C PHE A 408 2.34 7.63 -2.96
N VAL A 409 3.12 8.57 -2.42
CA VAL A 409 4.18 8.28 -1.44
C VAL A 409 3.61 7.72 -0.15
N ILE A 410 2.52 8.29 0.37
CA ILE A 410 1.84 7.82 1.60
C ILE A 410 1.29 6.41 1.40
N VAL A 411 0.57 6.18 0.30
CA VAL A 411 -0.02 4.86 0.00
C VAL A 411 1.08 3.83 -0.25
N TYR A 412 2.15 4.21 -0.94
CA TYR A 412 3.30 3.33 -1.21
C TYR A 412 4.03 2.96 0.09
N SER A 413 4.33 3.94 0.95
CA SER A 413 5.01 3.69 2.23
C SER A 413 4.15 2.85 3.16
N LYS A 414 2.85 3.17 3.29
CA LYS A 414 1.89 2.38 4.08
C LYS A 414 1.83 0.94 3.61
N GLN A 415 1.69 0.70 2.30
CA GLN A 415 1.64 -0.66 1.77
C GLN A 415 2.91 -1.46 2.08
N ARG A 416 4.09 -0.84 1.99
CA ARG A 416 5.37 -1.49 2.34
C ARG A 416 5.49 -1.80 3.83
N VAL A 417 5.03 -0.89 4.70
CA VAL A 417 5.01 -1.10 6.15
C VAL A 417 4.09 -2.27 6.50
N LEU A 418 2.86 -2.28 5.97
CA LEU A 418 1.90 -3.36 6.19
C LEU A 418 2.43 -4.72 5.72
N GLU A 419 3.10 -4.77 4.55
CA GLU A 419 3.71 -6.02 4.05
C GLU A 419 4.84 -6.50 4.95
N THR A 420 5.67 -5.58 5.47
CA THR A 420 6.77 -5.91 6.37
C THR A 420 6.25 -6.36 7.74
N ALA A 421 5.24 -5.68 8.29
CA ALA A 421 4.61 -6.01 9.56
C ALA A 421 3.94 -7.39 9.50
N ALA A 422 3.20 -7.69 8.42
CA ALA A 422 2.59 -9.01 8.25
C ALA A 422 3.63 -10.14 8.18
N LYS A 423 4.76 -9.93 7.47
CA LYS A 423 5.86 -10.90 7.45
C LYS A 423 6.48 -11.11 8.83
N HIS A 424 6.70 -10.01 9.56
CA HIS A 424 7.25 -10.07 10.91
C HIS A 424 6.33 -10.80 11.89
N GLU A 425 5.02 -10.55 11.82
CA GLU A 425 4.04 -11.22 12.68
C GLU A 425 4.03 -12.74 12.46
N ILE A 426 4.13 -13.19 11.20
CA ILE A 426 4.24 -14.62 10.87
C ILE A 426 5.53 -15.23 11.41
N GLU A 427 6.65 -14.51 11.30
CA GLU A 427 7.94 -14.95 11.85
C GLU A 427 7.87 -15.09 13.38
N LEU A 428 7.28 -14.12 14.08
CA LEU A 428 7.05 -14.17 15.52
C LEU A 428 6.14 -15.35 15.90
N MET A 429 5.06 -15.60 15.16
CA MET A 429 4.20 -16.77 15.36
C MET A 429 4.98 -18.08 15.20
N ALA A 430 5.86 -18.18 14.20
CA ALA A 430 6.69 -19.36 13.98
C ALA A 430 7.75 -19.57 15.07
N LEU A 431 8.25 -18.50 15.69
CA LEU A 431 9.15 -18.57 16.85
C LEU A 431 8.41 -19.01 18.11
N ARG A 432 7.25 -18.39 18.42
CA ARG A 432 6.41 -18.80 19.57
C ARG A 432 6.01 -20.27 19.48
N ALA A 433 5.61 -20.74 18.30
CA ALA A 433 5.29 -22.16 18.09
C ALA A 433 6.49 -23.10 18.33
N LYS A 434 7.73 -22.64 18.09
CA LYS A 434 8.95 -23.42 18.40
C LYS A 434 9.25 -23.42 19.90
N GLU A 435 9.08 -22.29 20.58
CA GLU A 435 9.26 -22.19 22.03
C GLU A 435 8.26 -23.07 22.77
N GLU A 436 6.98 -23.05 22.40
CA GLU A 436 5.94 -23.93 22.95
C GLU A 436 6.27 -25.42 22.73
N ALA A 437 6.79 -25.78 21.55
CA ALA A 437 7.22 -27.15 21.26
C ALA A 437 8.45 -27.58 22.08
N GLN A 438 9.26 -26.61 22.53
CA GLN A 438 10.48 -26.85 23.30
C GLN A 438 10.21 -26.88 24.82
N GLU A 439 9.19 -26.15 25.29
CA GLU A 439 8.71 -26.16 26.69
C GLU A 439 7.84 -27.38 27.03
N CYS A 440 7.34 -28.14 26.05
CA CYS A 440 6.63 -29.42 26.26
C CYS A 440 7.43 -30.69 25.84
N PRO A 441 8.49 -31.13 26.54
CA PRO A 441 9.14 -32.41 26.27
C PRO A 441 8.49 -33.66 26.90
N GLU A 442 7.56 -33.52 27.87
CA GLU A 442 7.14 -34.65 28.71
C GLU A 442 5.62 -34.79 28.90
N ALA A 443 4.97 -35.38 27.89
CA ALA A 443 3.72 -36.14 28.09
C ALA A 443 3.55 -37.18 26.98
N GLY A 444 4.47 -38.13 26.88
CA GLY A 444 4.42 -39.11 25.78
C GLY A 444 5.48 -40.20 25.80
N ARG A 445 5.80 -40.77 26.96
CA ARG A 445 6.59 -42.02 27.04
C ARG A 445 5.84 -43.10 27.79
N THR A 446 4.87 -43.71 27.11
CA THR A 446 4.60 -45.16 27.19
C THR A 446 3.65 -45.55 26.05
N ALA A 447 4.18 -46.10 24.94
CA ALA A 447 3.74 -47.37 24.34
C ALA A 447 4.17 -47.52 22.87
N SER A 448 4.98 -48.56 22.65
CA SER A 448 5.21 -49.35 21.43
C SER A 448 5.91 -48.75 20.20
N ALA A 449 7.01 -49.42 19.86
CA ALA A 449 7.82 -49.28 18.68
C ALA A 449 7.09 -49.63 17.37
N GLY A 450 7.40 -48.91 16.29
CA GLY A 450 6.99 -49.27 14.93
C GLY A 450 7.26 -48.21 13.86
N SER A 451 8.45 -48.28 13.25
CA SER A 451 8.87 -47.78 11.92
C SER A 451 8.93 -46.26 11.60
N SER A 452 10.17 -45.85 11.33
CA SER A 452 10.68 -44.82 10.39
C SER A 452 10.26 -43.36 10.55
N SER A 453 11.22 -42.61 11.08
CA SER A 453 11.38 -41.15 11.09
C SER A 453 11.39 -40.53 9.68
N VAL A 454 10.54 -39.51 9.45
CA VAL A 454 10.59 -38.60 8.30
C VAL A 454 10.59 -37.13 8.78
N TRP A 455 11.41 -36.86 9.80
CA TRP A 455 11.63 -35.50 10.30
C TRP A 455 13.13 -35.20 10.31
N ASP A 456 13.72 -35.21 9.12
CA ASP A 456 15.05 -34.69 8.86
C ASP A 456 15.06 -34.19 7.41
N SER A 457 14.48 -33.01 7.16
CA SER A 457 14.73 -32.17 5.97
C SER A 457 13.89 -30.89 6.02
N ALA A 458 14.32 -29.92 6.83
CA ALA A 458 14.08 -28.49 6.58
C ALA A 458 15.04 -27.65 7.41
N ALA A 459 16.34 -27.90 7.23
CA ALA A 459 17.35 -26.88 7.50
C ALA A 459 17.12 -25.76 6.47
N VAL A 460 16.28 -24.79 6.81
CA VAL A 460 16.22 -23.52 6.09
C VAL A 460 17.57 -22.84 6.34
N SER A 461 18.39 -22.86 5.28
CA SER A 461 19.64 -22.13 5.18
C SER A 461 19.45 -20.70 5.68
N ALA A 462 20.04 -20.41 6.84
CA ALA A 462 20.21 -19.06 7.33
C ALA A 462 21.07 -18.27 6.34
N THR A 463 20.42 -17.52 5.45
CA THR A 463 21.07 -16.40 4.76
C THR A 463 21.33 -15.32 5.79
N LYS A 464 22.59 -15.18 6.19
CA LYS A 464 23.09 -14.00 6.91
C LYS A 464 22.71 -12.74 6.12
N SER A 465 21.78 -11.95 6.63
CA SER A 465 21.69 -10.53 6.30
C SER A 465 22.26 -9.74 7.47
N ASP A 466 23.50 -9.28 7.32
CA ASP A 466 24.11 -8.31 8.20
C ASP A 466 23.40 -6.96 8.01
N THR A 467 22.40 -6.67 8.84
CA THR A 467 21.94 -5.29 9.08
C THR A 467 22.23 -4.93 10.53
N HIS A 468 23.51 -4.66 10.79
CA HIS A 468 23.96 -4.04 12.02
C HIS A 468 23.59 -2.56 11.98
N ILE A 469 22.57 -2.15 12.75
CA ILE A 469 22.24 -0.74 13.00
C ILE A 469 23.17 -0.29 14.15
N PRO A 470 24.09 0.67 13.94
CA PRO A 470 24.84 1.22 15.05
C PRO A 470 23.94 2.19 15.82
N LEU A 471 23.58 1.80 17.05
CA LEU A 471 23.00 2.71 18.03
C LEU A 471 24.00 3.83 18.32
N LEU A 472 23.53 5.08 18.21
CA LEU A 472 24.26 6.29 18.56
C LEU A 472 24.69 6.23 20.02
N GLY A 473 26.00 6.04 20.23
CA GLY A 473 26.69 6.22 21.50
C GLY A 473 27.18 7.65 21.65
N ASP A 474 26.98 8.15 22.86
CA ASP A 474 27.08 9.51 23.35
C ASP A 474 28.38 10.28 23.04
N GLN A 475 28.24 11.61 22.95
CA GLN A 475 29.34 12.56 22.83
C GLN A 475 30.12 12.67 24.14
N THR A 476 31.45 12.56 24.11
CA THR A 476 32.33 13.40 24.95
C THR A 476 33.74 13.50 24.35
N ASN A 477 34.35 14.68 24.55
CA ASN A 477 35.76 15.04 24.37
C ASN A 477 36.20 15.79 23.09
N VAL A 478 35.99 17.12 23.14
CA VAL A 478 37.04 18.15 23.33
C VAL A 478 38.24 18.14 22.36
N SER A 479 38.21 19.16 21.49
CA SER A 479 39.31 19.98 20.93
C SER A 479 40.55 19.31 20.30
N LYS A 480 40.74 19.55 19.00
CA LYS A 480 41.98 20.10 18.40
C LYS A 480 41.73 20.46 16.94
N GLY A 481 41.96 21.73 16.59
CA GLY A 481 41.80 22.26 15.23
C GLY A 481 42.85 21.71 14.24
N PRO A 482 42.61 21.79 12.93
CA PRO A 482 43.56 21.30 11.93
C PRO A 482 44.59 22.37 11.55
N PRO A 483 45.85 22.01 11.20
CA PRO A 483 46.78 22.92 10.57
C PRO A 483 46.54 23.00 9.06
N ALA A 484 46.80 24.19 8.52
CA ALA A 484 46.78 24.53 7.11
C ALA A 484 47.99 23.99 6.32
N HIS A 485 47.89 24.08 4.98
CA HIS A 485 48.87 23.85 3.89
C HIS A 485 48.60 22.59 3.06
N LYS A 486 48.67 22.57 1.72
CA LYS A 486 49.23 23.51 0.72
C LYS A 486 48.60 23.19 -0.65
N PHE A 487 48.22 24.23 -1.40
CA PHE A 487 47.99 24.16 -2.84
C PHE A 487 49.32 23.95 -3.58
N SER A 488 49.37 23.02 -4.54
CA SER A 488 50.41 23.00 -5.58
C SER A 488 49.77 23.04 -6.96
N ASN A 489 49.96 24.17 -7.64
CA ASN A 489 49.77 24.35 -9.07
C ASN A 489 50.71 23.41 -9.84
N ASN A 490 50.20 22.77 -10.89
CA ASN A 490 51.03 22.29 -12.00
C ASN A 490 50.51 22.88 -13.31
N TYR A 491 51.30 23.80 -13.86
CA TYR A 491 51.30 24.20 -15.26
C TYR A 491 52.58 23.64 -15.88
N SER A 492 52.47 22.95 -17.02
CA SER A 492 53.49 22.77 -18.08
C SER A 492 52.78 22.05 -19.24
N THR A 493 52.38 22.73 -20.33
CA THR A 493 53.12 22.86 -21.61
C THR A 493 53.64 21.53 -22.16
N GLU A 494 52.94 20.96 -23.14
CA GLU A 494 53.25 21.01 -24.58
C GLU A 494 51.96 20.80 -25.41
#